data_AF-A0ABD0AKW0-F1
#
_entry.id   AF-A0ABD0AKW0-F1
#
_cell.length_a   1.000
_cell.length_b   1.000
_cell.length_c   1.000
_cell.angle_alpha   90.00
_cell.angle_beta   90.00
_cell.angle_gamma   90.00
#
_symmetry.space_group_name_H-M   'P 1'
#
loop_
_entity.id
_entity.type
_entity.pdbx_description
1 polymer ?
#
loop_
_entity_poly.entity_id
_entity_poly.type
_entity_poly.pdbx_seq_one_letter_code
_entity_poly.pdbx_strand_id
1 'polypeptide(L)'
;MKHWLKRGLTSLAVVAGVVLGLMVVGSEPAHAEKTYTIGTVDTFEPFEIQDKNGTYNGKNPGIEIEMLREIAKHEGFKYNLKIMSFNATLTALEAGQIDASMGGMSVTDERKAKIDFSKSYYTDGVVMAVPENSKITKLSQLKGKTVDVKSGTSSAIYANSVKDKYGFKVMYFNTSNTMWNDVMNGNAAATFDDGPVLQYGIRNGIKLKIVTKEINSTPVAMGVKKGQNQELLNKLNDGITWLKETGRMQKIIDKYTKGDAAKTETDSDRSVWGLIKSNKDALLSGLGETLLLTVVGAALAILFGVILGVMGISDGKIFSSISSVIIYIFRGMPMIVLAFFIYIGMPSVIGHKIPLFTAGILTLMLDEGAYVGAIVKGGFQAVDRGQWEAARSLGLPYYKALVKVIMPQGIKIMVPSLVNQLIITLKDTSILSAIGVMELTQTGTVIIARNMEGFKMWLIIGVIYIIIITLLTWLSNYVQRKMA
;
A
#
# COMPACT_ATOMS: atom_id res chain seq x y z
N MET A 1 -33.39 34.08 3.96
CA MET A 1 -32.88 33.18 2.91
C MET A 1 -31.36 33.35 2.73
N LYS A 2 -30.48 32.97 3.69
CA LYS A 2 -29.02 33.22 3.54
C LYS A 2 -28.06 32.53 4.54
N HIS A 3 -28.41 31.35 5.07
CA HIS A 3 -27.44 30.51 5.82
C HIS A 3 -27.21 29.13 5.20
N TRP A 4 -28.18 28.60 4.45
CA TRP A 4 -28.08 27.27 3.83
C TRP A 4 -27.21 27.25 2.57
N LEU A 5 -27.22 28.33 1.76
CA LEU A 5 -26.32 28.46 0.59
C LEU A 5 -24.83 28.51 0.95
N LYS A 6 -24.48 29.01 2.13
CA LYS A 6 -23.06 29.10 2.57
C LYS A 6 -22.46 27.74 2.91
N ARG A 7 -23.28 26.77 3.35
CA ARG A 7 -22.84 25.39 3.62
C ARG A 7 -22.83 24.54 2.34
N GLY A 8 -23.71 24.84 1.38
CA GLY A 8 -23.76 24.17 0.08
C GLY A 8 -22.58 24.51 -0.84
N LEU A 9 -22.08 25.74 -0.83
CA LEU A 9 -20.92 26.13 -1.66
C LEU A 9 -19.58 25.57 -1.15
N THR A 10 -19.44 25.31 0.15
CA THR A 10 -18.25 24.65 0.71
C THR A 10 -18.17 23.16 0.38
N SER A 11 -19.31 22.48 0.24
CA SER A 11 -19.36 21.08 -0.23
C SER A 11 -19.22 20.96 -1.76
N LEU A 12 -19.68 21.97 -2.52
CA LEU A 12 -19.53 22.01 -3.99
C LEU A 12 -18.09 22.23 -4.46
N ALA A 13 -17.23 22.92 -3.70
CA ALA A 13 -15.82 23.09 -4.05
C ALA A 13 -14.99 21.81 -3.88
N VAL A 14 -15.33 20.96 -2.90
CA VAL A 14 -14.74 19.64 -2.70
C VAL A 14 -15.13 18.69 -3.85
N VAL A 15 -16.37 18.81 -4.34
CA VAL A 15 -16.86 18.02 -5.49
C VAL A 15 -16.28 18.54 -6.82
N ALA A 16 -16.13 19.85 -7.01
CA ALA A 16 -15.60 20.42 -8.26
C ALA A 16 -14.11 20.12 -8.51
N GLY A 17 -13.30 20.03 -7.45
CA GLY A 17 -11.90 19.60 -7.55
C GLY A 17 -11.75 18.11 -7.91
N VAL A 18 -12.70 17.28 -7.47
CA VAL A 18 -12.76 15.85 -7.80
C VAL A 18 -13.26 15.63 -9.23
N VAL A 19 -14.22 16.43 -9.71
CA VAL A 19 -14.82 16.30 -11.05
C VAL A 19 -13.87 16.71 -12.18
N LEU A 20 -12.96 17.68 -11.97
CA LEU A 20 -11.98 18.07 -13.00
C LEU A 20 -10.83 17.06 -13.17
N GLY A 21 -10.52 16.26 -12.14
CA GLY A 21 -9.58 15.13 -12.25
C GLY A 21 -10.17 13.88 -12.91
N LEU A 22 -11.50 13.81 -13.05
CA LEU A 22 -12.22 12.63 -13.54
C LEU A 22 -12.43 12.59 -15.07
N MET A 23 -12.00 13.62 -15.82
CA MET A 23 -12.22 13.68 -17.28
C MET A 23 -11.15 12.98 -18.14
N VAL A 24 -10.18 12.29 -17.54
CA VAL A 24 -9.23 11.44 -18.28
C VAL A 24 -9.44 9.97 -17.89
N VAL A 25 -10.60 9.43 -18.24
CA VAL A 25 -10.81 7.98 -18.31
C VAL A 25 -11.40 7.68 -19.68
N GLY A 26 -10.54 7.18 -20.57
CA GLY A 26 -10.95 6.69 -21.87
C GLY A 26 -11.96 5.57 -21.71
N SER A 27 -13.02 5.62 -22.52
CA SER A 27 -14.00 4.53 -22.66
C SER A 27 -13.32 3.27 -23.19
N GLU A 28 -13.36 2.17 -22.42
CA GLU A 28 -12.95 0.85 -22.91
C GLU A 28 -13.98 0.31 -23.92
N PRO A 29 -13.53 -0.30 -25.04
CA PRO A 29 -14.41 -0.90 -26.03
C PRO A 29 -15.07 -2.18 -25.49
N ALA A 30 -16.39 -2.26 -25.69
CA ALA A 30 -17.21 -3.42 -25.37
C ALA A 30 -16.91 -4.58 -26.33
N HIS A 31 -16.00 -5.49 -25.94
CA HIS A 31 -15.94 -6.94 -26.30
C HIS A 31 -14.60 -7.62 -25.93
N ALA A 32 -13.79 -7.02 -25.05
CA ALA A 32 -12.62 -7.73 -24.50
C ALA A 32 -13.06 -8.87 -23.56
N GLU A 33 -12.40 -10.04 -23.66
CA GLU A 33 -12.52 -11.09 -22.64
C GLU A 33 -12.36 -10.48 -21.24
N LYS A 34 -13.36 -10.71 -20.39
CA LYS A 34 -13.41 -10.14 -19.04
C LYS A 34 -12.17 -10.58 -18.26
N THR A 35 -11.33 -9.61 -17.92
CA THR A 35 -10.12 -9.84 -17.13
C THR A 35 -10.41 -9.51 -15.68
N TYR A 36 -10.40 -10.53 -14.81
CA TYR A 36 -10.67 -10.38 -13.40
C TYR A 36 -9.47 -9.81 -12.63
N THR A 37 -9.70 -8.89 -11.72
CA THR A 37 -8.66 -8.39 -10.82
C THR A 37 -8.70 -9.20 -9.53
N ILE A 38 -7.64 -9.95 -9.21
CA ILE A 38 -7.58 -10.79 -8.01
C ILE A 38 -6.56 -10.20 -7.05
N GLY A 39 -6.99 -9.84 -5.83
CA GLY A 39 -6.10 -9.35 -4.78
C GLY A 39 -5.42 -10.52 -4.08
N THR A 40 -4.10 -10.43 -3.91
CA THR A 40 -3.29 -11.41 -3.19
C THR A 40 -2.31 -10.71 -2.24
N VAL A 41 -1.75 -11.47 -1.31
CA VAL A 41 -0.77 -10.99 -0.32
C VAL A 41 0.61 -10.88 -0.94
N ASP A 42 1.52 -10.15 -0.30
CA ASP A 42 2.93 -10.04 -0.73
C ASP A 42 3.71 -11.33 -0.46
N THR A 43 3.55 -11.92 0.72
CA THR A 43 4.09 -13.25 1.02
C THR A 43 3.21 -14.07 1.93
N PHE A 44 3.09 -15.34 1.55
CA PHE A 44 2.45 -16.38 2.33
C PHE A 44 2.97 -17.74 1.85
N GLU A 45 4.30 -17.92 1.91
CA GLU A 45 4.95 -19.14 1.43
C GLU A 45 4.53 -20.34 2.30
N PRO A 46 4.20 -21.50 1.72
CA PRO A 46 4.41 -21.90 0.33
C PRO A 46 3.24 -21.60 -0.64
N PHE A 47 2.21 -20.89 -0.22
CA PHE A 47 1.01 -20.64 -1.02
C PHE A 47 1.21 -19.51 -2.05
N GLU A 48 1.93 -18.45 -1.67
CA GLU A 48 2.30 -17.32 -2.52
C GLU A 48 3.81 -17.13 -2.46
N ILE A 49 4.48 -17.49 -3.56
CA ILE A 49 5.92 -17.35 -3.72
C ILE A 49 6.18 -16.44 -4.92
N GLN A 50 6.79 -15.28 -4.68
CA GLN A 50 7.15 -14.36 -5.75
C GLN A 50 8.45 -14.76 -6.43
N ASP A 51 8.55 -14.50 -7.74
CA ASP A 51 9.81 -14.56 -8.46
C ASP A 51 10.76 -13.42 -8.07
N LYS A 52 11.98 -13.41 -8.63
CA LYS A 52 13.02 -12.39 -8.39
C LYS A 52 12.59 -10.94 -8.68
N ASN A 53 11.59 -10.75 -9.54
CA ASN A 53 11.08 -9.42 -9.91
C ASN A 53 9.93 -8.97 -9.00
N GLY A 54 9.53 -9.79 -8.04
CA GLY A 54 8.45 -9.45 -7.10
C GLY A 54 7.08 -9.71 -7.70
N THR A 55 7.01 -10.60 -8.70
CA THR A 55 5.76 -10.96 -9.38
C THR A 55 5.46 -12.43 -9.17
N TYR A 56 4.21 -12.81 -9.39
CA TYR A 56 3.79 -14.20 -9.36
C TYR A 56 3.89 -14.88 -10.72
N ASN A 57 4.81 -14.44 -11.61
CA ASN A 57 5.00 -14.98 -12.95
C ASN A 57 6.05 -16.10 -13.03
N GLY A 58 6.75 -16.37 -11.94
CA GLY A 58 7.76 -17.42 -11.85
C GLY A 58 7.28 -18.85 -12.12
N LYS A 59 8.25 -19.77 -12.20
CA LYS A 59 8.03 -21.22 -12.40
C LYS A 59 7.39 -21.91 -11.19
N ASN A 60 7.66 -21.41 -9.99
CA ASN A 60 7.17 -21.95 -8.72
C ASN A 60 6.47 -20.84 -7.94
N PRO A 61 5.27 -20.40 -8.37
CA PRO A 61 4.63 -19.22 -7.80
C PRO A 61 3.90 -19.49 -6.46
N GLY A 62 3.98 -20.73 -5.96
CA GLY A 62 3.28 -21.19 -4.76
C GLY A 62 1.98 -21.94 -5.06
N ILE A 63 1.42 -22.56 -4.01
CA ILE A 63 0.26 -23.45 -4.08
C ILE A 63 -0.97 -22.73 -4.65
N GLU A 64 -1.40 -21.61 -4.06
CA GLU A 64 -2.63 -20.93 -4.47
C GLU A 64 -2.51 -20.32 -5.87
N ILE A 65 -1.36 -19.74 -6.20
CA ILE A 65 -1.15 -19.16 -7.53
C ILE A 65 -1.13 -20.23 -8.61
N GLU A 66 -0.50 -21.39 -8.36
CA GLU A 66 -0.49 -22.49 -9.32
C GLU A 66 -1.88 -23.07 -9.51
N MET A 67 -2.67 -23.20 -8.44
CA MET A 67 -4.09 -23.57 -8.54
C MET A 67 -4.88 -22.55 -9.37
N LEU A 68 -4.74 -21.25 -9.09
CA LEU A 68 -5.44 -20.19 -9.82
C LEU A 68 -5.09 -20.21 -11.32
N ARG A 69 -3.81 -20.41 -11.66
CA ARG A 69 -3.36 -20.53 -13.07
C ARG A 69 -4.01 -21.71 -13.76
N GLU A 70 -4.05 -22.88 -13.12
CA GLU A 70 -4.68 -24.06 -13.71
C GLU A 70 -6.19 -23.89 -13.86
N ILE A 71 -6.86 -23.32 -12.85
CA ILE A 71 -8.29 -23.00 -12.88
C ILE A 71 -8.59 -21.99 -14.00
N ALA A 72 -7.86 -20.89 -14.08
CA ALA A 72 -8.05 -19.87 -15.12
C ALA A 72 -7.89 -20.43 -16.53
N LYS A 73 -6.90 -21.32 -16.73
CA LYS A 73 -6.69 -22.02 -17.99
C LYS A 73 -7.82 -23.01 -18.31
N HIS A 74 -8.31 -23.74 -17.32
CA HIS A 74 -9.41 -24.70 -17.49
C HIS A 74 -10.74 -24.00 -17.81
N GLU A 75 -11.04 -22.93 -17.08
CA GLU A 75 -12.30 -22.18 -17.13
C GLU A 75 -12.34 -21.07 -18.20
N GLY A 76 -11.20 -20.84 -18.86
CA GLY A 76 -11.06 -19.86 -19.94
C GLY A 76 -11.26 -18.42 -19.50
N PHE A 77 -10.68 -18.01 -18.36
CA PHE A 77 -10.71 -16.60 -17.94
C PHE A 77 -9.31 -15.98 -17.79
N LYS A 78 -9.23 -14.67 -18.00
CA LYS A 78 -8.02 -13.88 -17.77
C LYS A 78 -8.09 -13.21 -16.41
N TYR A 79 -6.93 -12.99 -15.80
CA TYR A 79 -6.85 -12.26 -14.54
C TYR A 79 -5.56 -11.44 -14.42
N ASN A 80 -5.62 -10.42 -13.57
CA ASN A 80 -4.49 -9.61 -13.12
C ASN A 80 -4.39 -9.72 -11.60
N LEU A 81 -3.18 -9.95 -11.08
CA LEU A 81 -2.94 -9.98 -9.64
C LEU A 81 -2.60 -8.58 -9.12
N LYS A 82 -3.21 -8.20 -8.00
CA LYS A 82 -2.84 -7.01 -7.23
C LYS A 82 -2.28 -7.43 -5.88
N ILE A 83 -1.02 -7.12 -5.65
CA ILE A 83 -0.26 -7.47 -4.45
C ILE A 83 -0.48 -6.37 -3.41
N MET A 84 -0.95 -6.73 -2.21
CA MET A 84 -1.19 -5.79 -1.11
C MET A 84 -1.18 -6.53 0.23
N SER A 85 -1.29 -5.83 1.36
CA SER A 85 -1.46 -6.53 2.66
C SER A 85 -2.77 -7.31 2.71
N PHE A 86 -2.85 -8.37 3.51
CA PHE A 86 -4.08 -9.16 3.67
C PHE A 86 -5.29 -8.31 4.11
N ASN A 87 -5.09 -7.33 5.00
CA ASN A 87 -6.18 -6.42 5.37
C ASN A 87 -6.60 -5.50 4.21
N ALA A 88 -5.66 -5.08 3.37
CA ALA A 88 -5.95 -4.31 2.18
C ALA A 88 -6.72 -5.15 1.15
N THR A 89 -6.46 -6.45 0.99
CA THR A 89 -7.25 -7.31 0.07
C THR A 89 -8.71 -7.39 0.51
N LEU A 90 -8.97 -7.60 1.80
CA LEU A 90 -10.34 -7.62 2.35
C LEU A 90 -11.06 -6.28 2.10
N THR A 91 -10.39 -5.17 2.40
CA THR A 91 -11.00 -3.84 2.26
C THR A 91 -11.21 -3.47 0.79
N ALA A 92 -10.26 -3.82 -0.08
CA ALA A 92 -10.37 -3.65 -1.53
C ALA A 92 -11.51 -4.50 -2.12
N LEU A 93 -11.73 -5.72 -1.60
CA LEU A 93 -12.84 -6.58 -2.00
C LEU A 93 -14.18 -5.96 -1.59
N GLU A 94 -14.31 -5.51 -0.35
CA GLU A 94 -15.51 -4.83 0.15
C GLU A 94 -15.83 -3.57 -0.69
N ALA A 95 -14.80 -2.82 -1.10
CA ALA A 95 -14.91 -1.65 -1.96
C ALA A 95 -15.13 -1.96 -3.46
N GLY A 96 -15.07 -3.22 -3.88
CA GLY A 96 -15.16 -3.60 -5.29
C GLY A 96 -13.96 -3.19 -6.15
N GLN A 97 -12.79 -2.93 -5.54
CA GLN A 97 -11.53 -2.68 -6.26
C GLN A 97 -10.90 -3.93 -6.88
N ILE A 98 -11.25 -5.09 -6.33
CA ILE A 98 -10.85 -6.40 -6.80
C ILE A 98 -12.11 -7.26 -6.93
N ASP A 99 -12.06 -8.24 -7.82
CA ASP A 99 -13.18 -9.13 -8.12
C ASP A 99 -13.20 -10.36 -7.21
N ALA A 100 -12.02 -10.81 -6.79
CA ALA A 100 -11.81 -11.83 -5.77
C ALA A 100 -10.58 -11.50 -4.92
N SER A 101 -10.54 -12.07 -3.72
CA SER A 101 -9.40 -12.03 -2.81
C SER A 101 -8.91 -13.45 -2.54
N MET A 102 -7.59 -13.61 -2.52
CA MET A 102 -6.85 -14.82 -2.15
C MET A 102 -5.72 -14.47 -1.16
N GLY A 103 -4.87 -15.43 -0.80
CA GLY A 103 -3.79 -15.26 0.17
C GLY A 103 -4.09 -15.90 1.53
N GLY A 104 -4.46 -17.19 1.55
CA GLY A 104 -4.63 -17.93 2.79
C GLY A 104 -5.90 -17.58 3.58
N MET A 105 -6.96 -17.11 2.91
CA MET A 105 -8.13 -16.60 3.61
C MET A 105 -8.93 -17.72 4.31
N SER A 106 -8.81 -17.79 5.64
CA SER A 106 -9.63 -18.68 6.46
C SER A 106 -11.12 -18.30 6.39
N VAL A 107 -11.98 -19.29 6.24
CA VAL A 107 -13.44 -19.13 6.20
C VAL A 107 -13.96 -18.96 7.62
N THR A 108 -14.43 -17.76 7.95
CA THR A 108 -15.04 -17.45 9.26
C THR A 108 -16.48 -16.95 9.09
N ASP A 109 -17.31 -17.10 10.11
CA ASP A 109 -18.71 -16.65 10.05
C ASP A 109 -18.83 -15.12 9.93
N GLU A 110 -17.90 -14.38 10.55
CA GLU A 110 -17.78 -12.94 10.38
C GLU A 110 -17.54 -12.56 8.91
N ARG A 111 -16.63 -13.26 8.22
CA ARG A 111 -16.33 -12.99 6.80
C ARG A 111 -17.50 -13.39 5.89
N LYS A 112 -18.20 -14.51 6.17
CA LYS A 112 -19.39 -14.93 5.42
C LYS A 112 -20.52 -13.89 5.44
N ALA A 113 -20.52 -12.98 6.41
CA ALA A 113 -21.48 -11.88 6.44
C ALA A 113 -21.30 -10.94 5.23
N LYS A 114 -20.07 -10.80 4.71
CA LYS A 114 -19.69 -9.84 3.65
C LYS A 114 -19.04 -10.46 2.40
N ILE A 115 -18.62 -11.72 2.47
CA ILE A 115 -17.86 -12.43 1.43
C ILE A 115 -18.57 -13.73 1.09
N ASP A 116 -18.72 -14.01 -0.20
CA ASP A 116 -19.09 -15.34 -0.68
C ASP A 116 -17.80 -16.11 -0.98
N PHE A 117 -17.64 -17.27 -0.36
CA PHE A 117 -16.43 -18.07 -0.47
C PHE A 117 -16.55 -19.15 -1.55
N SER A 118 -15.44 -19.41 -2.24
CA SER A 118 -15.28 -20.59 -3.07
C SER A 118 -15.32 -21.86 -2.21
N LYS A 119 -15.38 -23.02 -2.88
CA LYS A 119 -15.02 -24.31 -2.27
C LYS A 119 -13.63 -24.18 -1.66
N SER A 120 -13.45 -24.78 -0.49
CA SER A 120 -12.15 -24.81 0.16
C SER A 120 -11.16 -25.66 -0.63
N TYR A 121 -9.93 -25.16 -0.78
CA TYR A 121 -8.82 -25.90 -1.42
C TYR A 121 -7.76 -26.36 -0.42
N TYR A 122 -7.76 -25.83 0.81
CA TYR A 122 -6.84 -26.23 1.86
C TYR A 122 -7.50 -26.12 3.24
N THR A 123 -7.02 -26.86 4.23
CA THR A 123 -7.41 -26.67 5.63
C THR A 123 -6.16 -26.30 6.40
N ASP A 124 -6.18 -25.12 7.01
CA ASP A 124 -5.01 -24.54 7.65
C ASP A 124 -5.21 -24.50 9.16
N GLY A 125 -4.15 -24.82 9.91
CA GLY A 125 -4.13 -24.89 11.36
C GLY A 125 -3.14 -23.90 11.94
N VAL A 126 -3.56 -23.17 12.97
CA VAL A 126 -2.69 -22.25 13.72
C VAL A 126 -1.76 -23.06 14.61
N VAL A 127 -0.48 -22.71 14.61
CA VAL A 127 0.51 -23.29 15.53
C VAL A 127 1.23 -22.20 16.32
N MET A 128 1.75 -22.59 17.48
CA MET A 128 2.65 -21.74 18.27
C MET A 128 4.10 -22.06 17.93
N ALA A 129 4.86 -21.05 17.57
CA ALA A 129 6.31 -21.14 17.43
C ALA A 129 7.04 -20.24 18.43
N VAL A 130 8.22 -20.68 18.83
CA VAL A 130 9.12 -20.01 19.78
C VAL A 130 10.54 -20.02 19.22
N PRO A 131 11.48 -19.21 19.74
CA PRO A 131 12.89 -19.32 19.36
C PRO A 131 13.41 -20.75 19.52
N GLU A 132 14.27 -21.20 18.63
CA GLU A 132 14.81 -22.58 18.63
C GLU A 132 15.43 -22.95 19.98
N ASN A 133 16.13 -22.00 20.62
CA ASN A 133 16.76 -22.13 21.93
C ASN A 133 15.79 -21.94 23.13
N SER A 134 14.51 -21.65 22.89
CA SER A 134 13.52 -21.41 23.94
C SER A 134 13.19 -22.67 24.74
N LYS A 135 12.92 -22.49 26.04
CA LYS A 135 12.43 -23.54 26.94
C LYS A 135 10.90 -23.62 27.00
N ILE A 136 10.21 -22.75 26.27
CA ILE A 136 8.74 -22.73 26.21
C ILE A 136 8.27 -23.89 25.35
N THR A 137 7.36 -24.69 25.88
CA THR A 137 6.76 -25.86 25.22
C THR A 137 5.23 -25.88 25.29
N LYS A 138 4.61 -25.00 26.08
CA LYS A 138 3.15 -24.95 26.27
C LYS A 138 2.65 -23.55 26.59
N LEU A 139 1.38 -23.28 26.28
CA LEU A 139 0.75 -21.96 26.42
C LEU A 139 0.78 -21.42 27.86
N SER A 140 0.74 -22.29 28.88
CA SER A 140 0.77 -21.84 30.29
C SER A 140 2.07 -21.14 30.69
N GLN A 141 3.14 -21.29 29.91
CA GLN A 141 4.41 -20.60 30.12
C GLN A 141 4.45 -19.19 29.51
N LEU A 142 3.39 -18.77 28.83
CA LEU A 142 3.28 -17.43 28.23
C LEU A 142 2.83 -16.35 29.23
N LYS A 143 2.52 -16.71 30.48
CA LYS A 143 2.04 -15.75 31.48
C LYS A 143 3.02 -14.57 31.65
N GLY A 144 2.50 -13.36 31.46
CA GLY A 144 3.24 -12.10 31.51
C GLY A 144 4.13 -11.83 30.30
N LYS A 145 4.14 -12.69 29.28
CA LYS A 145 4.95 -12.54 28.05
C LYS A 145 4.16 -11.82 26.95
N THR A 146 4.90 -11.37 25.94
CA THR A 146 4.35 -10.89 24.67
C THR A 146 4.33 -12.04 23.66
N VAL A 147 3.25 -12.10 22.89
CA VAL A 147 3.05 -13.05 21.79
C VAL A 147 2.67 -12.27 20.55
N ASP A 148 3.33 -12.58 19.45
CA ASP A 148 3.11 -11.87 18.20
C ASP A 148 2.10 -12.58 17.32
N VAL A 149 1.32 -11.79 16.58
CA VAL A 149 0.34 -12.26 15.58
C VAL A 149 0.24 -11.29 14.41
N LYS A 150 -0.15 -11.80 13.24
CA LYS A 150 -0.54 -10.95 12.10
C LYS A 150 -1.94 -10.38 12.30
N SER A 151 -2.10 -9.08 12.13
CA SER A 151 -3.41 -8.42 12.22
C SER A 151 -4.40 -8.98 11.20
N GLY A 152 -5.65 -9.21 11.63
CA GLY A 152 -6.74 -9.68 10.76
C GLY A 152 -6.73 -11.18 10.42
N THR A 153 -5.91 -11.99 11.07
CA THR A 153 -5.75 -13.43 10.77
C THR A 153 -6.46 -14.38 11.76
N SER A 154 -6.63 -15.64 11.36
CA SER A 154 -7.05 -16.75 12.24
C SER A 154 -6.17 -16.85 13.49
N SER A 155 -4.85 -16.67 13.32
CA SER A 155 -3.85 -16.63 14.38
C SER A 155 -4.11 -15.51 15.39
N ALA A 156 -4.45 -14.31 14.93
CA ALA A 156 -4.83 -13.20 15.81
C ALA A 156 -6.15 -13.47 16.55
N ILE A 157 -7.16 -14.02 15.86
CA ILE A 157 -8.44 -14.38 16.48
C ILE A 157 -8.20 -15.41 17.59
N TYR A 158 -7.43 -16.45 17.29
CA TYR A 158 -7.10 -17.49 18.27
C TYR A 158 -6.33 -16.92 19.47
N ALA A 159 -5.26 -16.16 19.23
CA ALA A 159 -4.47 -15.56 20.30
C ALA A 159 -5.33 -14.69 21.23
N ASN A 160 -6.23 -13.86 20.67
CA ASN A 160 -7.14 -13.05 21.47
C ASN A 160 -8.14 -13.89 22.27
N SER A 161 -8.62 -15.02 21.72
CA SER A 161 -9.56 -15.90 22.44
C SER A 161 -8.95 -16.57 23.67
N VAL A 162 -7.61 -16.71 23.73
CA VAL A 162 -6.91 -17.42 24.81
C VAL A 162 -5.99 -16.54 25.66
N LYS A 163 -5.75 -15.27 25.28
CA LYS A 163 -4.79 -14.38 25.96
C LYS A 163 -5.12 -14.16 27.44
N ASP A 164 -6.39 -13.99 27.78
CA ASP A 164 -6.80 -13.73 29.17
C ASP A 164 -6.69 -15.00 30.03
N LYS A 165 -6.98 -16.17 29.43
CA LYS A 165 -6.84 -17.48 30.07
C LYS A 165 -5.39 -17.80 30.44
N TYR A 166 -4.44 -17.45 29.57
CA TYR A 166 -3.01 -17.75 29.77
C TYR A 166 -2.18 -16.54 30.23
N GLY A 167 -2.79 -15.37 30.33
CA GLY A 167 -2.21 -14.14 30.89
C GLY A 167 -1.08 -13.53 30.06
N PHE A 168 -1.14 -13.56 28.73
CA PHE A 168 -0.13 -12.96 27.84
C PHE A 168 -0.64 -11.69 27.13
N LYS A 169 0.26 -10.88 26.60
CA LYS A 169 -0.03 -9.70 25.77
C LYS A 169 0.12 -10.05 24.30
N VAL A 170 -0.72 -9.46 23.45
CA VAL A 170 -0.66 -9.65 21.99
C VAL A 170 -0.04 -8.42 21.35
N MET A 171 0.96 -8.62 20.50
CA MET A 171 1.53 -7.60 19.62
C MET A 171 1.19 -7.92 18.16
N TYR A 172 0.87 -6.89 17.37
CA TYR A 172 0.37 -7.06 16.01
C TYR A 172 1.42 -6.65 14.98
N PHE A 173 1.54 -7.48 13.95
CA PHE A 173 2.38 -7.24 12.78
C PHE A 173 1.54 -7.34 11.50
N ASN A 174 2.09 -6.82 10.40
CA ASN A 174 1.44 -6.90 9.09
C ASN A 174 1.98 -8.04 8.22
N THR A 175 3.18 -8.54 8.50
CA THR A 175 3.85 -9.58 7.69
C THR A 175 4.48 -10.65 8.58
N SER A 176 4.55 -11.90 8.10
CA SER A 176 5.15 -13.01 8.86
C SER A 176 6.63 -12.75 9.14
N ASN A 177 7.38 -12.18 8.19
CA ASN A 177 8.81 -11.95 8.38
C ASN A 177 9.12 -10.95 9.51
N THR A 178 8.39 -9.82 9.58
CA THR A 178 8.60 -8.83 10.65
C THR A 178 8.24 -9.42 12.01
N MET A 179 7.15 -10.19 12.07
CA MET A 179 6.71 -10.92 13.25
C MET A 179 7.75 -11.95 13.74
N TRP A 180 8.25 -12.81 12.85
CA TRP A 180 9.22 -13.84 13.23
C TRP A 180 10.56 -13.25 13.66
N ASN A 181 11.01 -12.16 13.03
CA ASN A 181 12.21 -11.45 13.45
C ASN A 181 12.06 -10.84 14.85
N ASP A 182 10.89 -10.31 15.21
CA ASP A 182 10.67 -9.76 16.55
C ASP A 182 10.80 -10.84 17.65
N VAL A 183 10.21 -12.02 17.40
CA VAL A 183 10.38 -13.21 18.25
C VAL A 183 11.84 -13.66 18.33
N MET A 184 12.53 -13.76 17.18
CA MET A 184 13.94 -14.18 17.15
C MET A 184 14.88 -13.18 17.84
N ASN A 185 14.54 -11.90 17.83
CA ASN A 185 15.27 -10.85 18.55
C ASN A 185 14.97 -10.83 20.06
N GLY A 186 13.99 -11.61 20.52
CA GLY A 186 13.64 -11.74 21.93
C GLY A 186 12.71 -10.65 22.47
N ASN A 187 12.15 -9.81 21.59
CA ASN A 187 11.15 -8.80 21.96
C ASN A 187 9.80 -9.46 22.34
N ALA A 188 9.50 -10.59 21.72
CA ALA A 188 8.37 -11.46 22.05
C ALA A 188 8.83 -12.89 22.37
N ALA A 189 8.02 -13.61 23.15
CA ALA A 189 8.35 -14.96 23.60
C ALA A 189 7.92 -16.05 22.61
N ALA A 190 6.90 -15.77 21.81
CA ALA A 190 6.29 -16.71 20.88
C ALA A 190 5.52 -15.94 19.78
N THR A 191 5.16 -16.67 18.72
CA THR A 191 4.20 -16.22 17.72
C THR A 191 3.15 -17.30 17.50
N PHE A 192 1.92 -16.88 17.16
CA PHE A 192 0.96 -17.74 16.48
C PHE A 192 0.96 -17.43 14.99
N ASP A 193 1.10 -18.45 14.15
CA ASP A 193 1.01 -18.32 12.70
C ASP A 193 0.49 -19.62 12.10
N ASP A 194 0.23 -19.59 10.80
CA ASP A 194 -0.25 -20.72 10.04
C ASP A 194 0.81 -21.84 9.95
N GLY A 195 0.39 -23.08 10.22
CA GLY A 195 1.25 -24.25 10.38
C GLY A 195 2.18 -24.49 9.18
N PRO A 196 1.65 -24.58 7.95
CA PRO A 196 2.47 -24.78 6.76
C PRO A 196 3.47 -23.65 6.51
N VAL A 197 3.10 -22.41 6.86
CA VAL A 197 3.94 -21.22 6.64
C VAL A 197 5.13 -21.22 7.59
N LEU A 198 4.90 -21.48 8.88
CA LEU A 198 5.98 -21.66 9.84
C LEU A 198 6.87 -22.84 9.50
N GLN A 199 6.29 -23.98 9.10
CA GLN A 199 7.07 -25.15 8.68
C GLN A 199 7.97 -24.83 7.49
N TYR A 200 7.45 -24.13 6.48
CA TYR A 200 8.20 -23.70 5.32
C TYR A 200 9.33 -22.73 5.72
N GLY A 201 9.03 -21.71 6.54
CA GLY A 201 10.03 -20.76 7.03
C GLY A 201 11.17 -21.45 7.79
N ILE A 202 10.83 -22.38 8.70
CA ILE A 202 11.82 -23.15 9.49
C ILE A 202 12.71 -23.99 8.57
N ARG A 203 12.14 -24.67 7.57
CA ARG A 203 12.91 -25.43 6.58
C ARG A 203 13.87 -24.55 5.76
N ASN A 204 13.55 -23.26 5.61
CA ASN A 204 14.37 -22.27 4.91
C ASN A 204 15.29 -21.44 5.83
N GLY A 205 15.46 -21.87 7.08
CA GLY A 205 16.48 -21.34 7.99
C GLY A 205 15.99 -20.31 9.01
N ILE A 206 14.67 -20.11 9.14
CA ILE A 206 14.10 -19.36 10.27
C ILE A 206 14.37 -20.13 11.56
N LYS A 207 15.01 -19.48 12.54
CA LYS A 207 15.45 -20.08 13.81
C LYS A 207 14.33 -20.13 14.86
N LEU A 208 13.17 -20.61 14.43
CA LEU A 208 12.02 -20.88 15.29
C LEU A 208 11.78 -22.39 15.34
N LYS A 209 11.03 -22.83 16.36
CA LYS A 209 10.51 -24.19 16.44
C LYS A 209 9.04 -24.17 16.81
N ILE A 210 8.26 -25.04 16.18
CA ILE A 210 6.85 -25.25 16.50
C ILE A 210 6.76 -26.11 17.76
N VAL A 211 5.93 -25.69 18.72
CA VAL A 211 5.81 -26.34 20.04
C VAL A 211 4.38 -26.78 20.37
N THR A 212 3.42 -26.56 19.47
CA THR A 212 2.06 -27.09 19.60
C THR A 212 1.72 -27.95 18.39
N LYS A 213 0.70 -28.80 18.54
CA LYS A 213 -0.03 -29.33 17.39
C LYS A 213 -0.79 -28.19 16.69
N GLU A 214 -1.29 -28.45 15.49
CA GLU A 214 -2.24 -27.55 14.84
C GLU A 214 -3.48 -27.36 15.71
N ILE A 215 -3.90 -26.10 15.83
CA ILE A 215 -5.03 -25.64 16.62
C ILE A 215 -5.95 -24.87 15.67
N ASN A 216 -7.26 -24.98 15.89
CA ASN A 216 -8.26 -24.17 15.19
C ASN A 216 -8.19 -24.33 13.66
N SER A 217 -8.12 -25.58 13.19
CA SER A 217 -8.09 -25.91 11.77
C SER A 217 -9.31 -25.34 11.05
N THR A 218 -9.08 -24.40 10.13
CA THR A 218 -10.14 -23.66 9.44
C THR A 218 -9.99 -23.88 7.94
N PRO A 219 -11.09 -24.11 7.19
CA PRO A 219 -11.05 -24.14 5.74
C PRO A 219 -10.49 -22.84 5.18
N VAL A 220 -9.64 -22.94 4.16
CA VAL A 220 -9.10 -21.82 3.40
C VAL A 220 -9.73 -21.81 2.01
N ALA A 221 -10.17 -20.63 1.56
CA ALA A 221 -10.90 -20.45 0.30
C ALA A 221 -10.67 -19.05 -0.30
N MET A 222 -10.91 -18.92 -1.60
CA MET A 222 -10.94 -17.62 -2.28
C MET A 222 -12.29 -16.96 -1.99
N GLY A 223 -12.30 -15.63 -1.87
CA GLY A 223 -13.52 -14.87 -1.55
C GLY A 223 -13.88 -13.90 -2.66
N VAL A 224 -15.16 -13.83 -3.04
CA VAL A 224 -15.72 -12.73 -3.82
C VAL A 224 -16.61 -11.85 -2.93
N LYS A 225 -16.83 -10.59 -3.31
CA LYS A 225 -17.75 -9.72 -2.58
C LYS A 225 -19.16 -10.32 -2.59
N LYS A 226 -19.82 -10.36 -1.43
CA LYS A 226 -21.12 -11.01 -1.29
C LYS A 226 -22.15 -10.50 -2.29
N GLY A 227 -22.81 -11.44 -2.97
CA GLY A 227 -23.80 -11.18 -4.01
C GLY A 227 -23.21 -10.62 -5.32
N GLN A 228 -21.89 -10.48 -5.46
CA GLN A 228 -21.23 -9.99 -6.66
C GLN A 228 -20.27 -11.06 -7.23
N ASN A 229 -19.88 -10.89 -8.50
CA ASN A 229 -18.93 -11.78 -9.20
C ASN A 229 -19.26 -13.29 -9.11
N GLN A 230 -20.56 -13.63 -9.12
CA GLN A 230 -21.01 -15.03 -9.02
C GLN A 230 -20.53 -15.89 -10.18
N GLU A 231 -20.37 -15.30 -11.37
CA GLU A 231 -19.75 -15.98 -12.52
C GLU A 231 -18.31 -16.43 -12.21
N LEU A 232 -17.48 -15.54 -11.64
CA LEU A 232 -16.13 -15.88 -11.21
C LEU A 232 -16.16 -16.93 -10.10
N LEU A 233 -17.05 -16.78 -9.12
CA LEU A 233 -17.19 -17.73 -8.02
C LEU A 233 -17.53 -19.14 -8.53
N ASN A 234 -18.44 -19.26 -9.50
CA ASN A 234 -18.80 -20.53 -10.12
C ASN A 234 -17.59 -21.15 -10.84
N LYS A 235 -16.88 -20.36 -11.66
CA LYS A 235 -15.64 -20.81 -12.32
C LYS A 235 -14.59 -21.28 -11.32
N LEU A 236 -14.40 -20.55 -10.22
CA LEU A 236 -13.48 -20.96 -9.15
C LEU A 236 -13.93 -22.28 -8.51
N ASN A 237 -15.22 -22.45 -8.24
CA ASN A 237 -15.77 -23.67 -7.65
C ASN A 237 -15.62 -24.89 -8.57
N ASP A 238 -15.91 -24.72 -9.87
CA ASP A 238 -15.81 -25.76 -10.88
C ASP A 238 -14.35 -26.17 -11.07
N GLY A 239 -13.46 -25.19 -11.25
CA GLY A 239 -12.02 -25.44 -11.34
C GLY A 239 -11.42 -26.10 -10.09
N ILE A 240 -11.83 -25.71 -8.88
CA ILE A 240 -11.39 -26.37 -7.63
C ILE A 240 -11.88 -27.82 -7.58
N THR A 241 -13.08 -28.09 -8.07
CA THR A 241 -13.64 -29.45 -8.15
C THR A 241 -12.85 -30.30 -9.13
N TRP A 242 -12.60 -29.77 -10.33
CA TRP A 242 -11.78 -30.41 -11.35
C TRP A 242 -10.35 -30.70 -10.86
N LEU A 243 -9.71 -29.75 -10.16
CA LEU A 243 -8.37 -29.96 -9.58
C LEU A 243 -8.36 -31.10 -8.56
N LYS A 244 -9.42 -31.25 -7.76
CA LYS A 244 -9.56 -32.35 -6.79
C LYS A 244 -9.77 -33.68 -7.48
N GLU A 245 -10.73 -33.77 -8.39
CA GLU A 245 -11.12 -35.01 -9.08
C GLU A 245 -9.98 -35.58 -9.93
N THR A 246 -9.18 -34.71 -10.55
CA THR A 246 -8.02 -35.13 -11.36
C THR A 246 -6.77 -35.44 -10.54
N GLY A 247 -6.81 -35.26 -9.21
CA GLY A 247 -5.65 -35.40 -8.32
C GLY A 247 -4.56 -34.32 -8.51
N ARG A 248 -4.81 -33.31 -9.36
CA ARG A 248 -3.88 -32.19 -9.61
C ARG A 248 -3.65 -31.34 -8.37
N MET A 249 -4.72 -31.11 -7.59
CA MET A 249 -4.66 -30.38 -6.33
C MET A 249 -3.61 -30.96 -5.39
N GLN A 250 -3.64 -32.28 -5.18
CA GLN A 250 -2.68 -32.95 -4.30
C GLN A 250 -1.26 -32.90 -4.85
N LYS A 251 -1.08 -33.02 -6.18
CA LYS A 251 0.24 -32.87 -6.82
C LYS A 251 0.83 -31.49 -6.60
N ILE A 252 0.02 -30.43 -6.72
CA ILE A 252 0.45 -29.05 -6.43
C ILE A 252 0.85 -28.95 -4.96
N ILE A 253 -0.01 -29.38 -4.03
CA ILE A 253 0.30 -29.32 -2.59
C ILE A 253 1.58 -30.10 -2.28
N ASP A 254 1.72 -31.32 -2.76
CA ASP A 254 2.88 -32.18 -2.52
C ASP A 254 4.17 -31.55 -3.07
N LYS A 255 4.13 -30.91 -4.25
CA LYS A 255 5.27 -30.19 -4.84
C LYS A 255 5.89 -29.16 -3.89
N TYR A 256 5.08 -28.50 -3.06
CA TYR A 256 5.56 -27.46 -2.15
C TYR A 256 5.67 -27.90 -0.70
N THR A 257 5.02 -29.00 -0.30
CA THR A 257 4.96 -29.44 1.10
C THR A 257 5.74 -30.73 1.38
N LYS A 258 5.95 -31.59 0.37
CA LYS A 258 6.66 -32.87 0.48
C LYS A 258 7.96 -32.84 -0.35
N GLY A 259 9.08 -32.84 0.36
CA GLY A 259 10.43 -32.84 -0.21
C GLY A 259 11.38 -32.03 0.68
N ASP A 260 12.70 -32.21 0.49
CA ASP A 260 13.66 -31.20 0.94
C ASP A 260 13.22 -29.87 0.33
N ALA A 261 13.17 -28.81 1.15
CA ALA A 261 12.76 -27.47 0.70
C ALA A 261 13.38 -27.25 -0.68
N ALA A 262 12.54 -27.01 -1.70
CA ALA A 262 13.04 -26.67 -3.01
C ALA A 262 14.08 -25.59 -2.75
N LYS A 263 15.36 -25.90 -3.03
CA LYS A 263 16.47 -24.99 -2.80
C LYS A 263 16.16 -23.77 -3.65
N THR A 264 15.42 -22.81 -3.08
CA THR A 264 15.30 -21.45 -3.57
C THR A 264 16.74 -21.01 -3.67
N GLU A 265 17.22 -20.80 -4.90
CA GLU A 265 18.63 -20.62 -5.29
C GLU A 265 19.47 -20.11 -4.11
N THR A 266 19.99 -21.06 -3.33
CA THR A 266 20.44 -20.81 -1.94
C THR A 266 21.89 -20.36 -1.91
N ASP A 267 22.38 -19.92 -3.06
CA ASP A 267 23.74 -19.46 -3.29
C ASP A 267 23.80 -17.95 -3.60
N SER A 268 22.69 -17.24 -3.37
CA SER A 268 22.73 -15.78 -3.40
C SER A 268 23.47 -15.27 -2.17
N ASP A 269 24.61 -14.63 -2.41
CA ASP A 269 25.36 -13.86 -1.41
C ASP A 269 24.39 -12.98 -0.61
N ARG A 270 24.21 -13.30 0.68
CA ARG A 270 23.31 -12.59 1.60
C ARG A 270 23.98 -11.37 2.24
N SER A 271 25.19 -11.00 1.81
CA SER A 271 25.79 -9.71 2.12
C SER A 271 24.94 -8.57 1.54
N VAL A 272 25.14 -7.36 2.05
CA VAL A 272 24.49 -6.15 1.50
C VAL A 272 24.76 -6.03 -0.01
N TRP A 273 26.00 -6.30 -0.44
CA TRP A 273 26.38 -6.24 -1.85
C TRP A 273 25.73 -7.33 -2.70
N GLY A 274 25.67 -8.56 -2.19
CA GLY A 274 25.01 -9.68 -2.85
C GLY A 274 23.50 -9.45 -2.99
N LEU A 275 22.87 -8.85 -1.98
CA LEU A 275 21.46 -8.45 -2.03
C LEU A 275 21.19 -7.37 -3.08
N ILE A 276 22.03 -6.33 -3.17
CA ILE A 276 21.93 -5.30 -4.21
C ILE A 276 22.07 -5.94 -5.59
N LYS A 277 23.11 -6.76 -5.80
CA LYS A 277 23.39 -7.38 -7.10
C LYS A 277 22.26 -8.31 -7.55
N SER A 278 21.74 -9.12 -6.63
CA SER A 278 20.67 -10.09 -6.91
C SER A 278 19.31 -9.45 -7.17
N ASN A 279 19.07 -8.25 -6.63
CA ASN A 279 17.78 -7.56 -6.73
C ASN A 279 17.85 -6.23 -7.52
N LYS A 280 18.93 -6.00 -8.27
CA LYS A 280 19.21 -4.72 -8.93
C LYS A 280 18.06 -4.24 -9.82
N ASP A 281 17.48 -5.14 -10.60
CA ASP A 281 16.48 -4.79 -11.61
C ASP A 281 15.17 -4.37 -10.92
N ALA A 282 14.78 -5.10 -9.87
CA ALA A 282 13.63 -4.75 -9.04
C ALA A 282 13.85 -3.40 -8.33
N LEU A 283 15.01 -3.22 -7.68
CA LEU A 283 15.34 -1.97 -6.97
C LEU A 283 15.36 -0.76 -7.92
N LEU A 284 15.92 -0.90 -9.13
CA LEU A 284 15.94 0.15 -10.14
C LEU A 284 14.54 0.44 -10.69
N SER A 285 13.71 -0.60 -10.89
CA SER A 285 12.31 -0.44 -11.30
C SER A 285 11.50 0.30 -10.24
N GLY A 286 11.59 -0.11 -8.98
CA GLY A 286 10.91 0.56 -7.86
C GLY A 286 11.39 2.00 -7.66
N LEU A 287 12.69 2.26 -7.81
CA LEU A 287 13.24 3.62 -7.82
C LEU A 287 12.69 4.45 -8.99
N GLY A 288 12.61 3.86 -10.18
CA GLY A 288 12.03 4.52 -11.36
C GLY A 288 10.58 4.93 -11.12
N GLU A 289 9.77 4.05 -10.55
CA GLU A 289 8.38 4.33 -10.18
C GLU A 289 8.29 5.43 -9.12
N THR A 290 9.18 5.40 -8.11
CA THR A 290 9.30 6.45 -7.07
C THR A 290 9.54 7.82 -7.71
N LEU A 291 10.50 7.90 -8.65
CA LEU A 291 10.83 9.14 -9.35
C LEU A 291 9.70 9.59 -10.27
N LEU A 292 9.02 8.66 -10.95
CA LEU A 292 7.88 8.96 -11.81
C LEU A 292 6.72 9.56 -11.01
N LEU A 293 6.34 8.92 -9.89
CA LEU A 293 5.33 9.42 -8.96
C LEU A 293 5.71 10.79 -8.41
N THR A 294 6.98 10.98 -8.05
CA THR A 294 7.50 12.26 -7.57
C THR A 294 7.33 13.36 -8.62
N VAL A 295 7.78 13.13 -9.85
CA VAL A 295 7.78 14.15 -10.91
C VAL A 295 6.35 14.50 -11.34
N VAL A 296 5.52 13.48 -11.63
CA VAL A 296 4.13 13.69 -12.08
C VAL A 296 3.28 14.24 -10.94
N GLY A 297 3.41 13.67 -9.74
CA GLY A 297 2.72 14.12 -8.54
C GLY A 297 3.07 15.55 -8.17
N ALA A 298 4.36 15.91 -8.15
CA ALA A 298 4.81 17.27 -7.87
C ALA A 298 4.36 18.27 -8.94
N ALA A 299 4.41 17.91 -10.23
CA ALA A 299 3.95 18.80 -11.30
C ALA A 299 2.46 19.16 -11.14
N LEU A 300 1.63 18.15 -10.87
CA LEU A 300 0.20 18.35 -10.63
C LEU A 300 -0.09 19.05 -9.31
N ALA A 301 0.66 18.72 -8.24
CA ALA A 301 0.59 19.40 -6.95
C ALA A 301 0.95 20.88 -7.07
N ILE A 302 1.99 21.23 -7.84
CA ILE A 302 2.39 22.61 -8.09
C ILE A 302 1.29 23.35 -8.85
N LEU A 303 0.74 22.74 -9.90
CA LEU A 303 -0.36 23.33 -10.66
C LEU A 303 -1.59 23.58 -9.77
N PHE A 304 -2.04 22.55 -9.05
CA PHE A 304 -3.17 22.63 -8.13
C PHE A 304 -2.93 23.64 -7.00
N GLY A 305 -1.74 23.62 -6.40
CA GLY A 305 -1.35 24.50 -5.31
C GLY A 305 -1.21 25.95 -5.74
N VAL A 306 -0.63 26.25 -6.90
CA VAL A 306 -0.57 27.63 -7.42
C VAL A 306 -1.98 28.19 -7.62
N ILE A 307 -2.91 27.39 -8.16
CA ILE A 307 -4.31 27.77 -8.30
C ILE A 307 -4.92 28.10 -6.92
N LEU A 308 -4.75 27.20 -5.93
CA LEU A 308 -5.25 27.44 -4.57
C LEU A 308 -4.61 28.67 -3.91
N GLY A 309 -3.30 28.85 -4.04
CA GLY A 309 -2.58 29.96 -3.44
C GLY A 309 -3.02 31.31 -4.01
N VAL A 310 -3.15 31.41 -5.33
CA VAL A 310 -3.64 32.62 -6.02
C VAL A 310 -5.11 32.90 -5.64
N MET A 311 -5.97 31.88 -5.59
CA MET A 311 -7.35 32.04 -5.07
C MET A 311 -7.35 32.55 -3.62
N GLY A 312 -6.43 32.04 -2.81
CA GLY A 312 -6.26 32.35 -1.39
C GLY A 312 -5.93 33.81 -1.10
N ILE A 313 -5.22 34.48 -2.02
CA ILE A 313 -4.83 35.90 -1.91
C ILE A 313 -5.77 36.86 -2.63
N SER A 314 -6.81 36.38 -3.29
CA SER A 314 -7.74 37.26 -4.00
C SER A 314 -8.56 38.13 -3.04
N ASP A 315 -8.91 39.36 -3.46
CA ASP A 315 -9.77 40.27 -2.69
C ASP A 315 -11.17 39.68 -2.41
N GLY A 316 -11.60 38.71 -3.22
CA GLY A 316 -12.88 38.05 -3.08
C GLY A 316 -12.92 37.11 -1.87
N LYS A 317 -13.70 37.48 -0.84
CA LYS A 317 -13.90 36.66 0.36
C LYS A 317 -14.33 35.22 0.07
N ILE A 318 -15.06 34.98 -1.02
CA ILE A 318 -15.52 33.64 -1.44
C ILE A 318 -14.34 32.78 -1.89
N PHE A 319 -13.55 33.24 -2.86
CA PHE A 319 -12.41 32.50 -3.40
C PHE A 319 -11.32 32.26 -2.36
N SER A 320 -11.03 33.29 -1.54
CA SER A 320 -10.07 33.16 -0.44
C SER A 320 -10.54 32.14 0.62
N SER A 321 -11.84 32.11 0.92
CA SER A 321 -12.41 31.14 1.86
C SER A 321 -12.39 29.72 1.30
N ILE A 322 -12.78 29.52 0.03
CA ILE A 322 -12.75 28.20 -0.63
C ILE A 322 -11.34 27.62 -0.61
N SER A 323 -10.35 28.41 -1.06
CA SER A 323 -8.94 28.00 -1.02
C SER A 323 -8.50 27.64 0.39
N SER A 324 -8.82 28.47 1.39
CA SER A 324 -8.42 28.22 2.77
C SER A 324 -9.05 26.95 3.35
N VAL A 325 -10.30 26.63 3.00
CA VAL A 325 -10.98 25.40 3.41
C VAL A 325 -10.34 24.17 2.75
N ILE A 326 -10.07 24.22 1.45
CA ILE A 326 -9.42 23.11 0.72
C ILE A 326 -8.02 22.85 1.32
N ILE A 327 -7.22 23.90 1.50
CA ILE A 327 -5.89 23.81 2.11
C ILE A 327 -5.98 23.21 3.52
N TYR A 328 -6.94 23.65 4.33
CA TYR A 328 -7.13 23.17 5.70
C TYR A 328 -7.50 21.68 5.74
N ILE A 329 -8.40 21.22 4.88
CA ILE A 329 -8.85 19.83 4.85
C ILE A 329 -7.70 18.89 4.48
N PHE A 330 -7.03 19.15 3.36
CA PHE A 330 -6.01 18.22 2.85
C PHE A 330 -4.76 18.22 3.72
N ARG A 331 -4.26 19.39 4.16
CA ARG A 331 -3.11 19.42 5.09
C ARG A 331 -3.44 18.87 6.48
N GLY A 332 -4.71 18.88 6.87
CA GLY A 332 -5.17 18.37 8.16
C GLY A 332 -5.40 16.86 8.18
N MET A 333 -5.46 16.21 7.02
CA MET A 333 -5.69 14.77 6.90
C MET A 333 -4.35 14.04 6.81
N PRO A 334 -4.14 12.92 7.54
CA PRO A 334 -2.97 12.08 7.30
C PRO A 334 -2.98 11.55 5.86
N MET A 335 -1.87 11.71 5.14
CA MET A 335 -1.76 11.35 3.72
C MET A 335 -2.08 9.86 3.46
N ILE A 336 -1.71 8.97 4.38
CA ILE A 336 -2.08 7.55 4.31
C ILE A 336 -3.60 7.32 4.33
N VAL A 337 -4.33 8.10 5.14
CA VAL A 337 -5.80 8.04 5.22
C VAL A 337 -6.41 8.56 3.92
N LEU A 338 -5.84 9.63 3.35
CA LEU A 338 -6.24 10.15 2.04
C LEU A 338 -6.03 9.10 0.94
N ALA A 339 -4.89 8.40 0.94
CA ALA A 339 -4.59 7.34 -0.01
C ALA A 339 -5.62 6.21 0.05
N PHE A 340 -5.94 5.72 1.25
CA PHE A 340 -6.99 4.73 1.45
C PHE A 340 -8.37 5.25 1.05
N PHE A 341 -8.70 6.50 1.38
CA PHE A 341 -9.98 7.10 0.99
C PHE A 341 -10.13 7.17 -0.53
N ILE A 342 -9.08 7.57 -1.26
CA ILE A 342 -9.10 7.65 -2.72
C ILE A 342 -9.14 6.25 -3.33
N TYR A 343 -8.27 5.33 -2.92
CA TYR A 343 -8.18 4.03 -3.57
C TYR A 343 -9.31 3.07 -3.20
N ILE A 344 -9.79 3.11 -1.96
CA ILE A 344 -10.78 2.16 -1.43
C ILE A 344 -12.14 2.84 -1.23
N GLY A 345 -12.18 4.03 -0.66
CA GLY A 345 -13.42 4.73 -0.34
C GLY A 345 -14.18 5.23 -1.57
N MET A 346 -13.53 6.05 -2.40
CA MET A 346 -14.15 6.72 -3.55
C MET A 346 -14.84 5.75 -4.54
N PRO A 347 -14.25 4.60 -4.91
CA PRO A 347 -14.88 3.66 -5.82
C PRO A 347 -16.26 3.16 -5.38
N SER A 348 -16.48 3.05 -4.07
CA SER A 348 -17.79 2.67 -3.52
C SER A 348 -18.87 3.73 -3.77
N VAL A 349 -18.46 4.98 -4.03
CA VAL A 349 -19.32 6.13 -4.33
C VAL A 349 -19.44 6.37 -5.83
N ILE A 350 -18.34 6.30 -6.57
CA ILE A 350 -18.31 6.58 -8.02
C ILE A 350 -18.70 5.38 -8.88
N GLY A 351 -18.75 4.16 -8.31
CA GLY A 351 -19.13 2.94 -9.01
C GLY A 351 -18.08 2.36 -9.96
N HIS A 352 -16.88 2.95 -10.02
CA HIS A 352 -15.79 2.52 -10.89
C HIS A 352 -14.47 2.35 -10.12
N LYS A 353 -13.64 1.40 -10.58
CA LYS A 353 -12.32 1.13 -10.00
C LYS A 353 -11.35 2.27 -10.31
N ILE A 354 -10.47 2.60 -9.37
CA ILE A 354 -9.42 3.59 -9.56
C ILE A 354 -8.08 2.85 -9.67
N PRO A 355 -7.32 3.02 -10.76
CA PRO A 355 -5.98 2.42 -10.87
C PRO A 355 -5.05 2.90 -9.75
N LEU A 356 -4.15 2.02 -9.29
CA LEU A 356 -3.23 2.34 -8.18
C LEU A 356 -2.37 3.57 -8.45
N PHE A 357 -1.82 3.67 -9.66
CA PHE A 357 -1.03 4.83 -10.07
C PHE A 357 -1.86 6.13 -10.00
N THR A 358 -3.08 6.11 -10.55
CA THR A 358 -4.00 7.26 -10.50
C THR A 358 -4.35 7.64 -9.07
N ALA A 359 -4.64 6.66 -8.21
CA ALA A 359 -4.91 6.92 -6.79
C ALA A 359 -3.69 7.56 -6.10
N GLY A 360 -2.48 7.07 -6.38
CA GLY A 360 -1.23 7.63 -5.88
C GLY A 360 -1.01 9.07 -6.32
N ILE A 361 -1.17 9.35 -7.61
CA ILE A 361 -1.04 10.71 -8.18
C ILE A 361 -2.10 11.67 -7.60
N LEU A 362 -3.36 11.24 -7.48
CA LEU A 362 -4.40 12.07 -6.87
C LEU A 362 -4.12 12.36 -5.40
N THR A 363 -3.63 11.37 -4.66
CA THR A 363 -3.22 11.53 -3.25
C THR A 363 -2.12 12.57 -3.13
N LEU A 364 -1.02 12.40 -3.88
CA LEU A 364 0.10 13.34 -3.91
C LEU A 364 -0.37 14.74 -4.34
N MET A 365 -1.12 14.85 -5.43
CA MET A 365 -1.62 16.14 -5.94
C MET A 365 -2.44 16.90 -4.90
N LEU A 366 -3.38 16.24 -4.22
CA LEU A 366 -4.28 16.89 -3.28
C LEU A 366 -3.58 17.30 -1.99
N ASP A 367 -2.77 16.40 -1.42
CA ASP A 367 -2.04 16.66 -0.18
C ASP A 367 -0.92 17.69 -0.38
N GLU A 368 0.04 17.37 -1.26
CA GLU A 368 1.19 18.21 -1.56
C GLU A 368 0.76 19.54 -2.18
N GLY A 369 -0.26 19.53 -3.04
CA GLY A 369 -0.78 20.75 -3.65
C GLY A 369 -1.45 21.67 -2.64
N ALA A 370 -2.04 21.15 -1.56
CA ALA A 370 -2.52 21.98 -0.47
C ALA A 370 -1.37 22.64 0.31
N TYR A 371 -0.24 21.94 0.51
CA TYR A 371 0.99 22.54 1.05
C TYR A 371 1.56 23.60 0.11
N VAL A 372 1.66 23.32 -1.19
CA VAL A 372 2.08 24.30 -2.20
C VAL A 372 1.16 25.51 -2.20
N GLY A 373 -0.16 25.34 -2.11
CA GLY A 373 -1.09 26.46 -2.04
C GLY A 373 -0.90 27.33 -0.81
N ALA A 374 -0.59 26.73 0.34
CA ALA A 374 -0.23 27.47 1.54
C ALA A 374 1.10 28.23 1.37
N ILE A 375 2.10 27.61 0.75
CA ILE A 375 3.40 28.23 0.44
C ILE A 375 3.22 29.43 -0.50
N VAL A 376 2.45 29.28 -1.58
CA VAL A 376 2.17 30.35 -2.55
C VAL A 376 1.42 31.51 -1.88
N LYS A 377 0.39 31.19 -1.08
CA LYS A 377 -0.36 32.21 -0.31
C LYS A 377 0.57 32.96 0.66
N GLY A 378 1.38 32.24 1.42
CA GLY A 378 2.35 32.81 2.36
C GLY A 378 3.44 33.65 1.68
N GLY A 379 3.96 33.20 0.54
CA GLY A 379 5.00 33.89 -0.22
C GLY A 379 4.55 35.26 -0.74
N PHE A 380 3.31 35.37 -1.24
CA PHE A 380 2.76 36.66 -1.66
C PHE A 380 2.41 37.58 -0.47
N GLN A 381 1.96 37.01 0.65
CA GLN A 381 1.65 37.77 1.87
C GLN A 381 2.91 38.24 2.62
N ALA A 382 4.05 37.59 2.39
CA ALA A 382 5.34 37.97 2.98
C ALA A 382 5.97 39.20 2.32
N VAL A 383 5.48 39.64 1.16
CA VAL A 383 5.92 40.89 0.54
C VAL A 383 5.45 42.08 1.37
N ASP A 384 6.36 43.02 1.64
CA ASP A 384 6.11 44.18 2.49
C ASP A 384 4.85 44.95 2.05
N ARG A 385 4.02 45.32 3.03
CA ARG A 385 2.74 46.00 2.78
C ARG A 385 2.93 47.37 2.11
N GLY A 386 4.05 48.04 2.35
CA GLY A 386 4.41 49.29 1.68
C GLY A 386 4.57 49.13 0.16
N GLN A 387 4.96 47.95 -0.34
CA GLN A 387 5.01 47.68 -1.79
C GLN A 387 3.60 47.65 -2.40
N TRP A 388 2.64 47.09 -1.67
CA TRP A 388 1.23 47.12 -2.05
C TRP A 388 0.67 48.54 -2.06
N GLU A 389 0.95 49.30 -1.01
CA GLU A 389 0.47 50.68 -0.85
C GLU A 389 1.10 51.62 -1.90
N ALA A 390 2.40 51.49 -2.18
CA ALA A 390 3.08 52.25 -3.23
C ALA A 390 2.53 51.95 -4.63
N ALA A 391 2.31 50.66 -4.97
CA ALA A 391 1.73 50.28 -6.25
C ALA A 391 0.31 50.85 -6.43
N ARG A 392 -0.50 50.84 -5.37
CA ARG A 392 -1.86 51.42 -5.37
C ARG A 392 -1.83 52.95 -5.48
N SER A 393 -0.89 53.62 -4.82
CA SER A 393 -0.69 55.08 -4.92
C SER A 393 -0.28 55.53 -6.33
N LEU A 394 0.44 54.68 -7.07
CA LEU A 394 0.75 54.90 -8.49
C LEU A 394 -0.40 54.56 -9.45
N GLY A 395 -1.60 54.30 -8.93
CA GLY A 395 -2.79 54.00 -9.72
C GLY A 395 -2.84 52.60 -10.33
N LEU A 396 -1.94 51.68 -9.94
CA LEU A 396 -2.00 50.31 -10.45
C LEU A 396 -3.24 49.58 -9.89
N PRO A 397 -4.12 49.02 -10.72
CA PRO A 397 -5.19 48.13 -10.27
C PRO A 397 -4.58 46.88 -9.60
N TYR A 398 -5.34 46.25 -8.69
CA TYR A 398 -4.89 45.12 -7.87
C TYR A 398 -4.12 44.05 -8.67
N TYR A 399 -4.66 43.64 -9.83
CA TYR A 399 -4.02 42.63 -10.68
C TYR A 399 -2.68 43.08 -11.27
N LYS A 400 -2.52 44.37 -11.63
CA LYS A 400 -1.24 44.90 -12.13
C LYS A 400 -0.23 45.01 -10.99
N ALA A 401 -0.67 45.44 -9.81
CA ALA A 401 0.18 45.46 -8.62
C ALA A 401 0.65 44.04 -8.27
N LEU A 402 -0.27 43.08 -8.22
CA LEU A 402 0.01 41.67 -7.95
C LEU A 402 1.03 41.10 -8.96
N VAL A 403 0.79 41.21 -10.26
CA VAL A 403 1.64 40.57 -11.28
C VAL A 403 2.98 41.29 -11.45
N LYS A 404 3.01 42.63 -11.43
CA LYS A 404 4.22 43.40 -11.77
C LYS A 404 5.11 43.73 -10.57
N VAL A 405 4.55 43.84 -9.38
CA VAL A 405 5.29 44.30 -8.18
C VAL A 405 5.46 43.16 -7.19
N ILE A 406 4.35 42.52 -6.81
CA ILE A 406 4.33 41.59 -5.68
C ILE A 406 4.79 40.19 -6.07
N MET A 407 4.26 39.64 -7.16
CA MET A 407 4.53 38.28 -7.61
C MET A 407 6.02 38.00 -7.86
N PRO A 408 6.80 38.89 -8.51
CA PRO A 408 8.24 38.65 -8.67
C PRO A 408 8.99 38.53 -7.34
N GLN A 409 8.61 39.32 -6.34
CA GLN A 409 9.20 39.29 -4.99
C GLN A 409 8.74 38.04 -4.23
N GLY A 410 7.44 37.75 -4.26
CA GLY A 410 6.86 36.58 -3.60
C GLY A 410 7.37 35.26 -4.17
N ILE A 411 7.61 35.18 -5.50
CA ILE A 411 8.26 34.02 -6.13
C ILE A 411 9.63 33.77 -5.51
N LYS A 412 10.47 34.79 -5.36
CA LYS A 412 11.80 34.65 -4.74
C LYS A 412 11.70 34.15 -3.30
N ILE A 413 10.70 34.61 -2.55
CA ILE A 413 10.47 34.18 -1.16
C ILE A 413 10.05 32.70 -1.09
N MET A 414 9.19 32.24 -2.02
CA MET A 414 8.63 30.90 -1.94
C MET A 414 9.48 29.80 -2.59
N VAL A 415 10.38 30.13 -3.52
CA VAL A 415 11.22 29.12 -4.23
C VAL A 415 11.90 28.13 -3.28
N PRO A 416 12.58 28.56 -2.19
CA PRO A 416 13.21 27.60 -1.28
C PRO A 416 12.23 26.61 -0.66
N SER A 417 11.02 27.08 -0.31
CA SER A 417 9.96 26.26 0.26
C SER A 417 9.38 25.28 -0.76
N LEU A 418 9.20 25.71 -2.02
CA LEU A 418 8.71 24.85 -3.09
C LEU A 418 9.68 23.72 -3.41
N VAL A 419 10.99 23.97 -3.39
CA VAL A 419 11.95 22.89 -3.62
C VAL A 419 12.05 21.95 -2.42
N ASN A 420 11.95 22.47 -1.19
CA ASN A 420 11.83 21.61 -0.02
C ASN A 420 10.58 20.71 -0.10
N GLN A 421 9.47 21.23 -0.64
CA GLN A 421 8.26 20.44 -0.86
C GLN A 421 8.50 19.29 -1.85
N LEU A 422 9.26 19.50 -2.94
CA LEU A 422 9.62 18.42 -3.88
C LEU A 422 10.34 17.24 -3.18
N ILE A 423 11.23 17.55 -2.24
CA ILE A 423 11.96 16.53 -1.46
C ILE A 423 10.99 15.78 -0.54
N ILE A 424 10.03 16.48 0.06
CA ILE A 424 8.97 15.87 0.88
C ILE A 424 8.10 14.95 0.02
N THR A 425 7.63 15.42 -1.14
CA THR A 425 6.84 14.63 -2.08
C THR A 425 7.54 13.31 -2.45
N LEU A 426 8.85 13.33 -2.67
CA LEU A 426 9.61 12.10 -2.96
C LEU A 426 9.54 11.11 -1.79
N LYS A 427 9.71 11.58 -0.56
CA LYS A 427 9.61 10.73 0.63
C LYS A 427 8.20 10.21 0.81
N ASP A 428 7.20 11.06 0.60
CA ASP A 428 5.80 10.72 0.83
C ASP A 428 5.26 9.71 -0.19
N THR A 429 5.95 9.48 -1.32
CA THR A 429 5.68 8.32 -2.19
C THR A 429 5.74 6.99 -1.43
N SER A 430 6.60 6.86 -0.40
CA SER A 430 6.71 5.63 0.38
C SER A 430 5.43 5.30 1.14
N ILE A 431 4.58 6.30 1.43
CA ILE A 431 3.29 6.11 2.09
C ILE A 431 2.32 5.37 1.17
N LEU A 432 2.46 5.52 -0.15
CA LEU A 432 1.61 4.85 -1.14
C LEU A 432 1.85 3.32 -1.18
N SER A 433 2.96 2.83 -0.63
CA SER A 433 3.19 1.38 -0.42
C SER A 433 2.06 0.73 0.38
N ALA A 434 1.43 1.48 1.31
CA ALA A 434 0.35 0.99 2.15
C ALA A 434 -0.91 0.59 1.36
N ILE A 435 -1.14 1.23 0.20
CA ILE A 435 -2.24 0.87 -0.72
C ILE A 435 -1.78 -0.10 -1.82
N GLY A 436 -0.51 -0.52 -1.83
CA GLY A 436 0.05 -1.48 -2.78
C GLY A 436 0.70 -0.87 -4.02
N VAL A 437 1.03 0.43 -4.02
CA VAL A 437 1.83 1.03 -5.10
C VAL A 437 3.26 0.47 -5.05
N MET A 438 3.74 -0.10 -6.16
CA MET A 438 5.05 -0.76 -6.27
C MET A 438 6.18 0.25 -6.48
N GLU A 439 6.37 1.16 -5.54
CA GLU A 439 7.54 2.04 -5.48
C GLU A 439 8.71 1.38 -4.71
N LEU A 440 9.79 2.11 -4.43
CA LEU A 440 11.02 1.56 -3.86
C LEU A 440 10.82 0.89 -2.49
N THR A 441 10.02 1.50 -1.61
CA THR A 441 9.73 0.96 -0.27
C THR A 441 8.97 -0.35 -0.36
N GLN A 442 7.91 -0.40 -1.17
CA GLN A 442 7.14 -1.63 -1.39
C GLN A 442 7.96 -2.71 -2.08
N THR A 443 8.77 -2.34 -3.06
CA THR A 443 9.73 -3.24 -3.72
C THR A 443 10.68 -3.86 -2.69
N GLY A 444 11.16 -3.04 -1.76
CA GLY A 444 11.94 -3.45 -0.62
C GLY A 444 11.27 -4.47 0.28
N THR A 445 10.05 -4.18 0.72
CA THR A 445 9.21 -5.09 1.51
C THR A 445 9.05 -6.43 0.82
N VAL A 446 8.78 -6.42 -0.49
CA VAL A 446 8.69 -7.62 -1.31
C VAL A 446 10.00 -8.42 -1.32
N ILE A 447 11.15 -7.76 -1.52
CA ILE A 447 12.45 -8.44 -1.49
C ILE A 447 12.71 -9.08 -0.12
N ILE A 448 12.48 -8.31 0.96
CA ILE A 448 12.61 -8.74 2.35
C ILE A 448 11.79 -10.00 2.62
N ALA A 449 10.60 -10.03 2.06
CA ALA A 449 9.66 -11.10 2.31
C ALA A 449 10.07 -12.41 1.59
N ARG A 450 10.94 -12.35 0.57
CA ARG A 450 11.51 -13.55 -0.10
C ARG A 450 12.78 -14.08 0.56
N ASN A 451 13.66 -13.18 1.01
CA ASN A 451 14.98 -13.57 1.51
C ASN A 451 15.10 -13.53 3.05
N MET A 452 14.08 -13.00 3.72
CA MET A 452 14.03 -12.79 5.17
C MET A 452 15.10 -11.83 5.71
N GLU A 453 15.76 -11.04 4.84
CA GLU A 453 16.85 -10.12 5.17
C GLU A 453 16.34 -8.69 5.42
N GLY A 454 15.42 -8.57 6.39
CA GLY A 454 14.72 -7.32 6.72
C GLY A 454 15.67 -6.15 6.98
N PHE A 455 16.57 -6.31 7.97
CA PHE A 455 17.48 -5.25 8.38
C PHE A 455 18.38 -4.75 7.23
N LYS A 456 19.01 -5.68 6.50
CA LYS A 456 19.94 -5.33 5.42
C LYS A 456 19.23 -4.62 4.27
N MET A 457 18.02 -5.06 3.92
CA MET A 457 17.28 -4.45 2.83
C MET A 457 16.73 -3.07 3.23
N TRP A 458 16.25 -2.89 4.47
CA TRP A 458 15.87 -1.56 4.97
C TRP A 458 17.06 -0.60 4.98
N LEU A 459 18.27 -1.08 5.31
CA LEU A 459 19.49 -0.30 5.19
C LEU A 459 19.77 0.10 3.73
N ILE A 460 19.66 -0.84 2.78
CA ILE A 460 19.85 -0.56 1.34
C ILE A 460 18.87 0.51 0.87
N ILE A 461 17.57 0.34 1.16
CA ILE A 461 16.51 1.29 0.78
C ILE A 461 16.80 2.67 1.39
N GLY A 462 17.13 2.72 2.69
CA GLY A 462 17.47 3.96 3.37
C GLY A 462 18.65 4.70 2.73
N VAL A 463 19.71 3.97 2.35
CA VAL A 463 20.85 4.54 1.63
C VAL A 463 20.45 5.06 0.25
N ILE A 464 19.63 4.33 -0.51
CA ILE A 464 19.13 4.79 -1.82
C ILE A 464 18.34 6.09 -1.66
N TYR A 465 17.40 6.17 -0.70
CA TYR A 465 16.66 7.40 -0.43
C TYR A 465 17.60 8.55 -0.06
N ILE A 466 18.60 8.33 0.82
CA ILE A 466 19.57 9.36 1.21
C ILE A 466 20.33 9.89 -0.02
N ILE A 467 20.80 9.00 -0.90
CA ILE A 467 21.52 9.39 -2.12
C ILE A 467 20.63 10.28 -2.99
N ILE A 468 19.41 9.85 -3.28
CA ILE A 468 18.49 10.58 -4.17
C ILE A 468 18.06 11.92 -3.56
N ILE A 469 17.72 11.94 -2.28
CA ILE A 469 17.38 13.16 -1.54
C ILE A 469 18.57 14.14 -1.56
N THR A 470 19.80 13.65 -1.37
CA THR A 470 21.00 14.48 -1.41
C THR A 470 21.21 15.08 -2.80
N LEU A 471 21.06 14.28 -3.86
CA LEU A 471 21.15 14.76 -5.25
C LEU A 471 20.10 15.84 -5.55
N LEU A 472 18.84 15.62 -5.13
CA LEU A 472 17.78 16.62 -5.27
C LEU A 472 18.05 17.87 -4.43
N THR A 473 18.62 17.73 -3.24
CA THR A 473 18.99 18.86 -2.38
C THR A 473 20.12 19.67 -2.99
N TRP A 474 21.10 19.04 -3.63
CA TRP A 474 22.16 19.75 -4.35
C TRP A 474 21.62 20.48 -5.58
N LEU A 475 20.77 19.83 -6.36
CA LEU A 475 20.08 20.46 -7.49
C LEU A 475 19.24 21.66 -7.01
N SER A 476 18.52 21.50 -5.90
CA SER A 476 17.77 22.55 -5.23
C SER A 476 18.64 23.76 -4.89
N ASN A 477 19.73 23.53 -4.16
CA ASN A 477 20.64 24.59 -3.74
C ASN A 477 21.26 25.32 -4.93
N TYR A 478 21.58 24.60 -6.01
CA TYR A 478 22.07 25.19 -7.25
C TYR A 478 21.03 26.11 -7.90
N VAL A 479 19.77 25.66 -8.03
CA VAL A 479 18.67 26.46 -8.58
C VAL A 479 18.42 27.70 -7.70
N GLN A 480 18.38 27.53 -6.37
CA GLN A 480 18.19 28.64 -5.43
C GLN A 480 19.27 29.71 -5.58
N ARG A 481 20.55 29.34 -5.68
CA ARG A 481 21.66 30.28 -5.86
C ARG A 481 21.61 31.07 -7.17
N LYS A 482 20.97 30.52 -8.21
CA LYS A 482 20.84 31.19 -9.51
C LYS A 482 19.63 32.13 -9.57
N MET A 483 18.66 31.96 -8.66
CA MET A 483 17.43 32.76 -8.57
C MET A 483 17.51 33.89 -7.54
N ALA A 484 18.36 33.73 -6.52
CA ALA A 484 18.80 34.79 -5.62
C ALA A 484 19.64 35.81 -6.41
#